data_AF-A0A373DV48-F1
#
_entry.id   AF-A0A373DV48-F1
#
_cell.length_a   1.000
_cell.length_b   1.000
_cell.length_c   1.000
_cell.angle_alpha   90.00
_cell.angle_beta   90.00
_cell.angle_gamma   90.00
#
_symmetry.space_group_name_H-M   'P 1'
#
loop_
_entity.id
_entity.type
_entity.pdbx_description
1 polymer ?
#
loop_
_entity_poly.entity_id
_entity_poly.type
_entity_poly.pdbx_seq_one_letter_code
_entity_poly.pdbx_strand_id
1 'polypeptide(L)'
;MPTKLKPQEWRALNAELVPLVAAWIDRHSDVLSEKGRKFADRAMEKANLAGETGTRILFEPVILIAAAAEPLDIDELYAVCDRIPFTGDFFQWNSVGNVYAAAVRIYARAGEPDRAAYPLQMIAYPENGEKLADPFAAGKQATLNRANGGILGGLPRYPRPATTIPALQHLISAIAEWIYIWAYDRSTEWPHQRLDDAIEEAVREAGAYLA
;
A
#
# COMPACT_ATOMS: atom_id res chain seq x y z
N MET A 1 17.88 11.91 6.57
CA MET A 1 18.74 12.04 5.36
C MET A 1 18.51 10.82 4.47
N PRO A 2 18.50 10.96 3.14
CA PRO A 2 18.44 9.83 2.22
C PRO A 2 19.53 8.80 2.53
N THR A 3 19.16 7.54 2.69
CA THR A 3 20.12 6.46 2.93
C THR A 3 20.84 6.12 1.63
N LYS A 4 22.16 5.92 1.70
CA LYS A 4 22.98 5.50 0.55
C LYS A 4 23.50 4.09 0.77
N LEU A 5 22.60 3.10 0.68
CA LEU A 5 23.02 1.70 0.65
C LEU A 5 23.75 1.39 -0.67
N LYS A 6 24.83 0.63 -0.57
CA LYS A 6 25.56 0.07 -1.70
C LYS A 6 24.74 -1.04 -2.37
N PRO A 7 24.99 -1.34 -3.67
CA PRO A 7 24.26 -2.39 -4.38
C PRO A 7 24.30 -3.78 -3.73
N GLN A 8 25.35 -4.11 -2.98
CA GLN A 8 25.44 -5.37 -2.23
C GLN A 8 24.53 -5.39 -1.00
N GLU A 9 24.42 -4.26 -0.30
CA GLU A 9 23.56 -4.10 0.87
C GLU A 9 22.08 -4.18 0.46
N TRP A 10 21.72 -3.57 -0.68
CA TRP A 10 20.38 -3.74 -1.27
C TRP A 10 20.06 -5.18 -1.62
N ARG A 11 21.01 -5.92 -2.21
CA ARG A 11 20.81 -7.33 -2.53
C ARG A 11 20.61 -8.19 -1.28
N ALA A 12 21.40 -7.94 -0.24
CA ALA A 12 21.24 -8.62 1.04
C ALA A 12 19.86 -8.32 1.66
N LEU A 13 19.45 -7.05 1.65
CA LEU A 13 18.14 -6.64 2.16
C LEU A 13 16.98 -7.29 1.38
N ASN A 14 17.06 -7.34 0.04
CA ASN A 14 16.04 -8.02 -0.77
C ASN A 14 15.98 -9.53 -0.46
N ALA A 15 17.14 -10.20 -0.38
CA ALA A 15 17.22 -11.62 -0.09
C ALA A 15 16.64 -11.99 1.29
N GLU A 16 16.67 -11.04 2.23
CA GLU A 16 16.12 -11.20 3.57
C GLU A 16 14.62 -10.87 3.63
N LEU A 17 14.20 -9.74 3.06
CA LEU A 17 12.85 -9.18 3.28
C LEU A 17 11.80 -9.71 2.30
N VAL A 18 12.14 -9.94 1.03
CA VAL A 18 11.17 -10.41 0.02
C VAL A 18 10.54 -11.76 0.43
N PRO A 19 11.29 -12.75 0.96
CA PRO A 19 10.69 -14.01 1.42
C PRO A 19 9.67 -13.84 2.55
N LEU A 20 9.79 -12.81 3.40
CA LEU A 20 8.83 -12.56 4.47
C LEU A 20 7.49 -12.07 3.92
N VAL A 21 7.53 -11.18 2.91
CA VAL A 21 6.33 -10.73 2.20
C VAL A 21 5.69 -11.88 1.43
N ALA A 22 6.50 -12.70 0.77
CA ALA A 22 6.02 -13.89 0.04
C ALA A 22 5.32 -14.87 0.98
N ALA A 23 5.91 -15.16 2.15
CA ALA A 23 5.31 -16.05 3.13
C ALA A 23 3.96 -15.51 3.66
N TRP A 24 3.84 -14.20 3.88
CA TRP A 24 2.58 -13.58 4.26
C TRP A 24 1.52 -13.72 3.15
N ILE A 25 1.89 -13.45 1.89
CA ILE A 25 1.00 -13.62 0.73
C ILE A 25 0.54 -15.09 0.59
N ASP A 26 1.44 -16.04 0.77
CA ASP A 26 1.14 -17.48 0.65
C ASP A 26 0.09 -17.93 1.67
N ARG A 27 0.17 -17.42 2.92
CA ARG A 27 -0.82 -17.73 3.97
C ARG A 27 -2.22 -17.20 3.65
N HIS A 28 -2.31 -16.07 2.97
CA HIS A 28 -3.57 -15.42 2.56
C HIS A 28 -3.92 -15.70 1.09
N SER A 29 -3.35 -16.76 0.51
CA SER A 29 -3.52 -17.03 -0.91
C SER A 29 -4.89 -17.61 -1.25
N ASP A 30 -5.68 -18.01 -0.25
CA ASP A 30 -7.05 -18.52 -0.38
C ASP A 30 -8.00 -17.51 -1.03
N VAL A 31 -7.77 -16.21 -0.84
CA VAL A 31 -8.56 -15.16 -1.51
C VAL A 31 -8.14 -14.90 -2.96
N LEU A 32 -7.06 -15.52 -3.43
CA LEU A 32 -6.53 -15.36 -4.78
C LEU A 32 -6.97 -16.51 -5.69
N SER A 33 -7.45 -16.15 -6.89
CA SER A 33 -7.64 -17.12 -7.97
C SER A 33 -6.29 -17.68 -8.46
N GLU A 34 -6.30 -18.71 -9.31
CA GLU A 34 -5.06 -19.20 -9.96
C GLU A 34 -4.30 -18.07 -10.67
N LYS A 35 -5.04 -17.14 -11.28
CA LYS A 35 -4.46 -15.98 -11.97
C LYS A 35 -3.91 -14.95 -10.98
N GLY A 36 -4.58 -14.76 -9.85
CA GLY A 36 -4.10 -13.94 -8.72
C GLY A 36 -2.79 -14.46 -8.14
N ARG A 37 -2.70 -15.78 -7.92
CA ARG A 37 -1.47 -16.46 -7.46
C ARG A 37 -0.32 -16.25 -8.44
N LYS A 38 -0.54 -16.48 -9.74
CA LYS A 38 0.46 -16.19 -10.79
C LYS A 38 0.89 -14.72 -10.84
N PHE A 39 0.00 -13.80 -10.52
CA PHE A 39 0.33 -12.38 -10.41
C PHE A 39 1.24 -12.12 -9.20
N ALA A 40 0.92 -12.69 -8.03
CA ALA A 40 1.74 -12.61 -6.83
C ALA A 40 3.13 -13.25 -7.01
N ASP A 41 3.22 -14.44 -7.60
CA ASP A 41 4.50 -15.12 -7.86
C ASP A 41 5.43 -14.24 -8.69
N ARG A 42 4.90 -13.66 -9.78
CA ARG A 42 5.63 -12.74 -10.65
C ARG A 42 6.05 -11.46 -9.95
N ALA A 43 5.27 -11.01 -8.97
CA ALA A 43 5.64 -9.86 -8.17
C ALA A 43 6.86 -10.17 -7.30
N MET A 44 6.93 -11.37 -6.68
CA MET A 44 8.07 -11.80 -5.88
C MET A 44 9.33 -11.98 -6.74
N GLU A 45 9.21 -12.53 -7.95
CA GLU A 45 10.33 -12.68 -8.89
C GLU A 45 10.93 -11.35 -9.34
N LYS A 46 10.10 -10.29 -9.42
CA LYS A 46 10.48 -8.97 -9.92
C LYS A 46 10.71 -7.94 -8.82
N ALA A 47 10.50 -8.32 -7.56
CA ALA A 47 10.65 -7.44 -6.42
C ALA A 47 12.07 -6.87 -6.37
N ASN A 48 12.16 -5.57 -6.13
CA ASN A 48 13.43 -4.89 -5.92
C ASN A 48 13.24 -3.66 -5.05
N LEU A 49 13.68 -3.77 -3.80
CA LEU A 49 13.62 -2.70 -2.79
C LEU A 49 14.58 -1.53 -3.08
N ALA A 50 15.46 -1.61 -4.08
CA ALA A 50 16.39 -0.51 -4.40
C ALA A 50 15.74 0.63 -5.22
N GLY A 51 14.50 0.47 -5.67
CA GLY A 51 13.80 1.52 -6.42
C GLY A 51 12.28 1.41 -6.33
N GLU A 52 11.62 2.50 -6.74
CA GLU A 52 10.16 2.64 -6.74
C GLU A 52 9.44 1.46 -7.38
N THR A 53 9.75 1.14 -8.64
CA THR A 53 8.98 0.15 -9.41
C THR A 53 9.03 -1.23 -8.77
N GLY A 54 10.20 -1.68 -8.30
CA GLY A 54 10.33 -2.99 -7.65
C GLY A 54 9.66 -3.03 -6.28
N THR A 55 9.68 -1.92 -5.53
CA THR A 55 8.99 -1.80 -4.24
C THR A 55 7.48 -1.79 -4.43
N ARG A 56 6.97 -1.06 -5.43
CA ARG A 56 5.56 -1.07 -5.81
C ARG A 56 5.10 -2.48 -6.16
N ILE A 57 5.80 -3.14 -7.09
CA ILE A 57 5.46 -4.50 -7.53
C ILE A 57 5.39 -5.46 -6.34
N LEU A 58 6.34 -5.39 -5.40
CA LEU A 58 6.36 -6.24 -4.21
C LEU A 58 5.07 -6.14 -3.37
N PHE A 59 4.54 -4.91 -3.19
CA PHE A 59 3.38 -4.67 -2.33
C PHE A 59 2.04 -4.67 -3.07
N GLU A 60 1.99 -4.71 -4.40
CA GLU A 60 0.72 -4.79 -5.14
C GLU A 60 -0.16 -5.99 -4.72
N PRO A 61 0.36 -7.23 -4.60
CA PRO A 61 -0.43 -8.35 -4.10
C PRO A 61 -0.90 -8.15 -2.65
N VAL A 62 -0.06 -7.51 -1.81
CA VAL A 62 -0.41 -7.19 -0.42
C VAL A 62 -1.63 -6.28 -0.38
N ILE A 63 -1.65 -5.21 -1.18
CA ILE A 63 -2.79 -4.28 -1.22
C ILE A 63 -4.04 -4.98 -1.76
N LEU A 64 -3.91 -5.86 -2.76
CA LEU A 64 -5.04 -6.62 -3.27
C LEU A 64 -5.65 -7.52 -2.19
N ILE A 65 -4.82 -8.27 -1.45
CA ILE A 65 -5.26 -9.12 -0.34
C ILE A 65 -5.85 -8.28 0.79
N ALA A 66 -5.17 -7.19 1.19
CA ALA A 66 -5.60 -6.32 2.27
C ALA A 66 -6.99 -5.70 2.01
N ALA A 67 -7.26 -5.32 0.76
CA ALA A 67 -8.56 -4.80 0.36
C ALA A 67 -9.65 -5.88 0.28
N ALA A 68 -9.30 -7.12 -0.10
CA ALA A 68 -10.26 -8.20 -0.29
C ALA A 68 -10.61 -8.94 1.01
N ALA A 69 -9.63 -9.16 1.88
CA ALA A 69 -9.73 -10.07 3.02
C ALA A 69 -9.60 -9.38 4.39
N GLU A 70 -9.05 -8.17 4.42
CA GLU A 70 -8.82 -7.38 5.64
C GLU A 70 -8.12 -8.17 6.78
N PRO A 71 -6.98 -8.82 6.51
CA PRO A 71 -6.33 -9.70 7.48
C PRO A 71 -5.74 -8.92 8.66
N LEU A 72 -6.05 -9.35 9.88
CA LEU A 72 -5.61 -8.69 11.12
C LEU A 72 -4.13 -8.89 11.45
N ASP A 73 -3.43 -9.81 10.78
CA ASP A 73 -1.98 -10.05 10.91
C ASP A 73 -1.16 -9.21 9.91
N ILE A 74 -1.76 -8.16 9.32
CA ILE A 74 -1.05 -7.24 8.42
C ILE A 74 0.12 -6.49 9.11
N ASP A 75 0.12 -6.40 10.44
CA ASP A 75 1.23 -5.87 11.23
C ASP A 75 2.51 -6.70 11.15
N GLU A 76 2.45 -7.98 10.77
CA GLU A 76 3.66 -8.76 10.50
C GLU A 76 4.52 -8.13 9.40
N LEU A 77 3.89 -7.42 8.46
CA LEU A 77 4.59 -6.71 7.38
C LEU A 77 5.34 -5.47 7.88
N TYR A 78 5.08 -4.96 9.08
CA TYR A 78 5.83 -3.83 9.63
C TYR A 78 7.31 -4.17 9.81
N ALA A 79 7.61 -5.41 10.20
CA ALA A 79 8.99 -5.90 10.29
C ALA A 79 9.75 -5.81 8.95
N VAL A 80 9.03 -5.79 7.82
CA VAL A 80 9.59 -5.54 6.49
C VAL A 80 9.60 -4.05 6.19
N CYS A 81 8.46 -3.38 6.32
CA CYS A 81 8.26 -1.98 5.97
C CYS A 81 9.22 -1.04 6.71
N ASP A 82 9.41 -1.23 8.01
CA ASP A 82 10.28 -0.41 8.88
C ASP A 82 11.76 -0.48 8.47
N ARG A 83 12.13 -1.57 7.77
CA ARG A 83 13.52 -1.86 7.37
C ARG A 83 13.84 -1.40 5.96
N ILE A 84 12.85 -0.94 5.20
CA ILE A 84 13.07 -0.35 3.87
C ILE A 84 13.55 1.09 4.09
N PRO A 85 14.82 1.40 3.79
CA PRO A 85 15.34 2.72 4.11
C PRO A 85 14.78 3.76 3.15
N PHE A 86 14.48 4.95 3.66
CA PHE A 86 14.09 6.08 2.83
C PHE A 86 15.29 6.56 1.98
N THR A 87 15.12 6.56 0.66
CA THR A 87 16.15 6.90 -0.32
C THR A 87 16.06 8.33 -0.84
N GLY A 88 15.10 9.12 -0.36
CA GLY A 88 14.74 10.41 -0.97
C GLY A 88 13.63 10.28 -2.02
N ASP A 89 13.32 9.08 -2.48
CA ASP A 89 12.23 8.80 -3.41
C ASP A 89 10.90 8.61 -2.67
N PHE A 90 10.01 9.57 -2.86
CA PHE A 90 8.68 9.57 -2.25
C PHE A 90 7.76 8.48 -2.81
N PHE A 91 7.84 8.17 -4.10
CA PHE A 91 6.98 7.17 -4.72
C PHE A 91 7.35 5.76 -4.25
N GLN A 92 8.63 5.54 -3.98
CA GLN A 92 9.08 4.33 -3.30
C GLN A 92 8.47 4.21 -1.90
N TRP A 93 8.54 5.28 -1.09
CA TRP A 93 7.97 5.28 0.26
C TRP A 93 6.45 5.10 0.25
N ASN A 94 5.73 5.68 -0.72
CA ASN A 94 4.27 5.52 -0.82
C ASN A 94 3.85 4.05 -0.90
N SER A 95 4.62 3.20 -1.57
CA SER A 95 4.30 1.76 -1.67
C SER A 95 4.31 1.09 -0.29
N VAL A 96 5.23 1.52 0.58
CA VAL A 96 5.31 1.09 1.99
C VAL A 96 4.20 1.74 2.81
N GLY A 97 3.97 3.04 2.62
CA GLY A 97 2.89 3.81 3.25
C GLY A 97 1.50 3.21 3.02
N ASN A 98 1.25 2.63 1.85
CA ASN A 98 -0.02 1.98 1.52
C ASN A 98 -0.29 0.75 2.41
N VAL A 99 0.74 0.03 2.86
CA VAL A 99 0.58 -1.11 3.78
C VAL A 99 0.12 -0.62 5.15
N TYR A 100 0.76 0.41 5.70
CA TYR A 100 0.32 1.02 6.95
C TYR A 100 -1.09 1.62 6.82
N ALA A 101 -1.40 2.32 5.74
CA ALA A 101 -2.72 2.87 5.50
C ALA A 101 -3.79 1.76 5.44
N ALA A 102 -3.49 0.62 4.80
CA ALA A 102 -4.37 -0.54 4.79
C ALA A 102 -4.59 -1.08 6.20
N ALA A 103 -3.54 -1.16 7.01
CA ALA A 103 -3.64 -1.61 8.39
C ALA A 103 -4.50 -0.68 9.27
N VAL A 104 -4.36 0.65 9.12
CA VAL A 104 -5.24 1.63 9.80
C VAL A 104 -6.71 1.31 9.52
N ARG A 105 -7.04 1.09 8.23
CA ARG A 105 -8.40 0.77 7.81
C ARG A 105 -8.89 -0.57 8.37
N ILE A 106 -8.07 -1.62 8.26
CA ILE A 106 -8.39 -2.96 8.76
C ILE A 106 -8.68 -2.92 10.27
N TYR A 107 -7.80 -2.31 11.08
CA TYR A 107 -7.99 -2.24 12.52
C TYR A 107 -9.20 -1.41 12.92
N ALA A 108 -9.43 -0.27 12.27
CA ALA A 108 -10.60 0.53 12.55
C ALA A 108 -11.90 -0.21 12.21
N ARG A 109 -11.96 -0.95 11.08
CA ARG A 109 -13.12 -1.78 10.71
C ARG A 109 -13.33 -2.96 11.66
N ALA A 110 -12.26 -3.52 12.22
CA ALA A 110 -12.32 -4.58 13.22
C ALA A 110 -12.65 -4.08 14.64
N GLY A 111 -12.73 -2.76 14.87
CA GLY A 111 -12.96 -2.19 16.20
C GLY A 111 -11.73 -2.23 17.10
N GLU A 112 -10.53 -2.25 16.52
CA GLU A 112 -9.23 -2.27 17.22
C GLU A 112 -8.41 -0.98 16.98
N PRO A 113 -8.98 0.23 17.20
CA PRO A 113 -8.33 1.49 16.83
C PRO A 113 -6.98 1.73 17.54
N ASP A 114 -6.75 1.14 18.71
CA ASP A 114 -5.48 1.24 19.43
C ASP A 114 -4.31 0.65 18.62
N ARG A 115 -4.55 -0.40 17.82
CA ARG A 115 -3.53 -0.99 16.93
C ARG A 115 -3.21 -0.09 15.72
N ALA A 116 -4.08 0.87 15.42
CA ALA A 116 -3.85 1.82 14.33
C ALA A 116 -2.87 2.95 14.70
N ALA A 117 -2.47 3.10 15.96
CA ALA A 117 -1.61 4.20 16.40
C ALA A 117 -0.24 4.22 15.69
N TYR A 118 0.43 3.06 15.65
CA TYR A 118 1.72 2.93 14.96
C TYR A 118 1.62 3.16 13.44
N PRO A 119 0.76 2.47 12.68
CA PRO A 119 0.65 2.71 11.25
C PRO A 119 0.21 4.15 10.91
N LEU A 120 -0.63 4.79 11.74
CA LEU A 120 -0.98 6.21 11.59
C LEU A 120 0.26 7.12 11.72
N GLN A 121 1.18 6.82 12.63
CA GLN A 121 2.45 7.54 12.74
C GLN A 121 3.31 7.32 11.49
N MET A 122 3.37 6.09 10.97
CA MET A 122 4.22 5.76 9.82
C MET A 122 3.71 6.35 8.50
N ILE A 123 2.39 6.45 8.30
CA ILE A 123 1.84 7.21 7.16
C ILE A 123 2.01 8.73 7.33
N ALA A 124 2.21 9.24 8.55
CA ALA A 124 2.43 10.67 8.79
C ALA A 124 3.83 11.16 8.35
N TYR A 125 4.60 10.29 7.69
CA TYR A 125 5.95 10.42 7.12
C TYR A 125 7.10 10.18 8.10
N PRO A 126 8.23 9.62 7.62
CA PRO A 126 9.33 9.22 8.47
C PRO A 126 9.91 10.43 9.23
N GLU A 127 9.77 10.38 10.55
CA GLU A 127 10.40 11.32 11.46
C GLU A 127 11.92 11.08 11.46
N ASN A 128 12.70 12.15 11.33
CA ASN A 128 14.15 12.11 11.51
C ASN A 128 14.50 12.92 12.76
N GLY A 129 14.59 12.25 13.91
CA GLY A 129 14.85 12.91 15.19
C GLY A 129 13.74 13.88 15.58
N GLU A 130 12.49 13.38 15.63
CA GLU A 130 11.30 14.12 16.10
C GLU A 130 10.87 15.31 15.21
N LYS A 131 11.46 15.43 14.02
CA LYS A 131 11.03 16.39 12.99
C LYS A 131 10.67 15.63 11.74
N LEU A 132 9.49 15.95 11.18
CA LEU A 132 9.16 15.58 9.81
C LEU A 132 10.30 16.07 8.90
N ALA A 133 10.93 15.16 8.15
CA ALA A 133 11.94 15.58 7.20
C ALA A 133 11.29 16.47 6.11
N ASP A 134 11.94 17.56 5.72
CA ASP A 134 11.52 18.36 4.56
C ASP A 134 11.86 17.53 3.30
N PRO A 135 10.93 17.22 2.36
CA PRO A 135 9.66 17.87 1.99
C PRO A 135 8.34 17.24 2.50
N PHE A 136 8.36 16.35 3.49
CA PHE A 136 7.19 15.58 3.91
C PHE A 136 6.05 16.40 4.55
N ALA A 137 6.35 17.59 5.08
CA ALA A 137 5.34 18.52 5.56
C ALA A 137 4.36 18.98 4.45
N ALA A 138 4.82 19.09 3.20
CA ALA A 138 4.00 19.48 2.06
C ALA A 138 3.17 18.31 1.48
N GLY A 139 3.64 17.06 1.62
CA GLY A 139 2.96 15.86 1.11
C GLY A 139 1.63 15.57 1.81
N LYS A 140 1.54 15.83 3.12
CA LYS A 140 0.29 15.71 3.90
C LYS A 140 -0.76 16.69 3.39
N GLN A 141 -0.40 17.97 3.20
CA GLN A 141 -1.32 18.98 2.69
C GLN A 141 -1.73 18.69 1.24
N ALA A 142 -0.81 18.21 0.39
CA ALA A 142 -1.12 17.82 -0.98
C ALA A 142 -2.12 16.65 -1.05
N THR A 143 -1.98 15.66 -0.17
CA THR A 143 -2.91 14.52 -0.06
C THR A 143 -4.28 14.98 0.44
N LEU A 144 -4.32 15.83 1.46
CA LEU A 144 -5.58 16.42 1.97
C LEU A 144 -6.26 17.33 0.93
N ASN A 145 -5.49 18.12 0.19
CA ASN A 145 -6.01 18.97 -0.88
C ASN A 145 -6.57 18.12 -2.04
N ARG A 146 -5.92 17.00 -2.38
CA ARG A 146 -6.41 16.03 -3.37
C ARG A 146 -7.70 15.35 -2.90
N ALA A 147 -7.72 14.93 -1.63
CA ALA A 147 -8.89 14.33 -1.00
C ALA A 147 -10.08 15.30 -0.88
N ASN A 148 -9.84 16.61 -0.81
CA ASN A 148 -10.86 17.66 -0.78
C ASN A 148 -11.07 18.34 -2.15
N GLY A 149 -10.78 17.64 -3.24
CA GLY A 149 -11.14 18.10 -4.60
C GLY A 149 -10.31 19.27 -5.15
N GLY A 150 -9.29 19.73 -4.44
CA GLY A 150 -8.62 21.00 -4.70
C GLY A 150 -7.70 21.06 -5.91
N ILE A 151 -7.18 19.92 -6.42
CA ILE A 151 -6.23 19.91 -7.57
C ILE A 151 -6.45 18.75 -8.56
N LEU A 152 -7.16 17.67 -8.19
CA LEU A 152 -7.30 16.46 -9.00
C LEU A 152 -8.72 15.87 -8.91
N GLY A 153 -9.75 16.70 -9.13
CA GLY A 153 -11.18 16.43 -8.86
C GLY A 153 -11.87 15.25 -9.57
N GLY A 154 -11.17 14.14 -9.83
CA GLY A 154 -11.77 12.87 -10.22
C GLY A 154 -10.98 11.72 -9.60
N LEU A 155 -11.69 10.65 -9.22
CA LEU A 155 -11.04 9.39 -8.90
C LEU A 155 -10.17 8.90 -10.08
N PRO A 156 -9.10 8.14 -9.81
CA PRO A 156 -8.43 7.39 -10.85
C PRO A 156 -9.45 6.55 -11.60
N ARG A 157 -9.63 6.83 -12.89
CA ARG A 157 -10.38 5.94 -13.78
C ARG A 157 -9.47 4.77 -14.11
N TYR A 158 -9.95 3.57 -13.89
CA TYR A 158 -9.25 2.32 -14.23
C TYR A 158 -10.09 1.49 -15.20
N PRO A 159 -9.47 0.59 -15.98
CA PRO A 159 -10.20 -0.34 -16.82
C PRO A 159 -11.04 -1.29 -15.97
N ARG A 160 -12.34 -1.41 -16.30
CA ARG A 160 -13.32 -2.27 -15.64
C ARG A 160 -13.97 -3.20 -16.67
N PRO A 161 -14.04 -4.53 -16.44
CA PRO A 161 -13.41 -5.28 -15.37
C PRO A 161 -11.89 -5.45 -15.57
N ALA A 162 -11.15 -5.60 -14.47
CA ALA A 162 -9.71 -5.83 -14.51
C ALA A 162 -9.42 -7.27 -14.94
N THR A 163 -9.32 -7.48 -16.25
CA THR A 163 -9.07 -8.80 -16.86
C THR A 163 -7.63 -8.99 -17.32
N THR A 164 -6.78 -7.96 -17.25
CA THR A 164 -5.36 -8.02 -17.64
C THR A 164 -4.49 -7.50 -16.51
N ILE A 165 -3.19 -7.85 -16.49
CA ILE A 165 -2.29 -7.41 -15.41
C ILE A 165 -2.19 -5.88 -15.39
N PRO A 166 -2.01 -5.18 -16.54
CA PRO A 166 -2.01 -3.71 -16.54
C PRO A 166 -3.31 -3.11 -15.98
N ALA A 167 -4.47 -3.66 -16.34
CA ALA A 167 -5.75 -3.21 -15.79
C ALA A 167 -5.83 -3.40 -14.27
N LEU A 168 -5.36 -4.55 -13.77
CA LEU A 168 -5.28 -4.82 -12.34
C LEU A 168 -4.33 -3.85 -11.63
N GLN A 169 -3.18 -3.52 -12.22
CA GLN A 169 -2.23 -2.58 -11.60
C GLN A 169 -2.80 -1.16 -11.51
N HIS A 170 -3.56 -0.71 -12.53
CA HIS A 170 -4.31 0.55 -12.45
C HIS A 170 -5.36 0.51 -11.34
N LEU A 171 -6.06 -0.61 -11.19
CA LEU A 171 -7.05 -0.82 -10.14
C LEU A 171 -6.43 -0.82 -8.74
N ILE A 172 -5.34 -1.56 -8.52
CA ILE A 172 -4.60 -1.59 -7.25
C ILE A 172 -4.07 -0.19 -6.90
N SER A 173 -3.60 0.58 -7.89
CA SER A 173 -3.17 1.96 -7.65
C SER A 173 -4.31 2.85 -7.14
N ALA A 174 -5.54 2.66 -7.67
CA ALA A 174 -6.72 3.37 -7.20
C ALA A 174 -7.13 2.94 -5.78
N ILE A 175 -7.15 1.63 -5.51
CA ILE A 175 -7.42 1.06 -4.17
C ILE A 175 -6.43 1.64 -3.15
N ALA A 176 -5.14 1.62 -3.47
CA ALA A 176 -4.09 2.14 -2.60
C ALA A 176 -4.31 3.62 -2.27
N GLU A 177 -4.64 4.44 -3.27
CA GLU A 177 -4.94 5.85 -3.06
C GLU A 177 -6.16 6.06 -2.16
N TRP A 178 -7.24 5.29 -2.35
CA TRP A 178 -8.44 5.39 -1.51
C TRP A 178 -8.19 4.96 -0.08
N ILE A 179 -7.45 3.87 0.12
CA ILE A 179 -7.00 3.43 1.45
C ILE A 179 -6.15 4.51 2.12
N TYR A 180 -5.27 5.17 1.36
CA TYR A 180 -4.43 6.24 1.87
C TYR A 180 -5.26 7.48 2.28
N ILE A 181 -6.29 7.83 1.49
CA ILE A 181 -7.24 8.90 1.84
C ILE A 181 -8.06 8.51 3.08
N TRP A 182 -8.51 7.26 3.15
CA TRP A 182 -9.27 6.69 4.27
C TRP A 182 -8.48 6.85 5.57
N ALA A 183 -7.20 6.46 5.57
CA ALA A 183 -6.38 6.49 6.79
C ALA A 183 -6.15 7.88 7.40
N TYR A 184 -6.31 8.98 6.64
CA TYR A 184 -6.17 10.34 7.19
C TYR A 184 -7.48 10.92 7.74
N ASP A 185 -8.63 10.29 7.50
CA ASP A 185 -9.96 10.63 8.07
C ASP A 185 -10.28 12.13 8.09
N ARG A 186 -10.07 12.81 6.96
CA ARG A 186 -10.19 14.28 6.86
C ARG A 186 -10.85 14.80 5.58
N SER A 187 -11.34 13.89 4.73
CA SER A 187 -12.02 14.31 3.51
C SER A 187 -13.52 14.44 3.73
N THR A 188 -14.06 15.62 3.47
CA THR A 188 -15.51 15.85 3.44
C THR A 188 -16.15 15.36 2.14
N GLU A 189 -15.38 15.30 1.05
CA GLU A 189 -15.85 14.79 -0.25
C GLU A 189 -15.79 13.26 -0.35
N TRP A 190 -14.84 12.65 0.35
CA TRP A 190 -14.57 11.22 0.41
C TRP A 190 -14.69 10.72 1.86
N PRO A 191 -15.91 10.71 2.44
CA PRO A 191 -16.11 10.10 3.75
C PRO A 191 -15.82 8.59 3.68
N HIS A 192 -15.46 7.99 4.83
CA HIS A 192 -15.11 6.56 4.92
C HIS A 192 -16.10 5.65 4.19
N GLN A 193 -17.40 5.83 4.41
CA GLN A 193 -18.44 5.02 3.73
C GLN A 193 -18.28 5.04 2.20
N ARG A 194 -18.04 6.21 1.61
CA ARG A 194 -17.89 6.33 0.15
C ARG A 194 -16.62 5.65 -0.35
N LEU A 195 -15.54 5.74 0.42
CA LEU A 195 -14.27 5.07 0.11
C LEU A 195 -14.42 3.55 0.23
N ASP A 196 -15.12 3.07 1.25
CA ASP A 196 -15.43 1.66 1.45
C ASP A 196 -16.25 1.11 0.27
N ASP A 197 -17.31 1.80 -0.13
CA ASP A 197 -18.12 1.43 -1.29
C ASP A 197 -17.27 1.33 -2.57
N ALA A 198 -16.34 2.27 -2.77
CA ALA A 198 -15.45 2.30 -3.92
C ALA A 198 -14.41 1.16 -3.90
N ILE A 199 -13.82 0.89 -2.73
CA ILE A 199 -12.87 -0.22 -2.53
C ILE A 199 -13.58 -1.56 -2.76
N GLU A 200 -14.80 -1.75 -2.22
CA GLU A 200 -15.59 -2.95 -2.44
C GLU A 200 -15.97 -3.13 -3.92
N GLU A 201 -16.31 -2.05 -4.63
CA GLU A 201 -16.50 -2.09 -6.09
C GLU A 201 -15.23 -2.54 -6.80
N ALA A 202 -14.08 -1.94 -6.46
CA ALA A 202 -12.80 -2.32 -7.05
C ALA A 202 -12.44 -3.79 -6.80
N VAL A 203 -12.67 -4.31 -5.59
CA VAL A 203 -12.48 -5.72 -5.26
C VAL A 203 -13.35 -6.61 -6.16
N ARG A 204 -14.63 -6.26 -6.39
CA ARG A 204 -15.48 -6.99 -7.35
C ARG A 204 -14.95 -6.94 -8.78
N GLU A 205 -14.48 -5.77 -9.22
CA GLU A 205 -13.90 -5.59 -10.57
C GLU A 205 -12.56 -6.34 -10.75
N ALA A 206 -11.90 -6.71 -9.65
CA ALA A 206 -10.72 -7.57 -9.63
C ALA A 206 -11.04 -9.07 -9.66
N GLY A 207 -12.31 -9.49 -9.80
CA GLY A 207 -12.77 -10.87 -9.66
C GLY A 207 -12.08 -11.92 -10.54
N ALA A 208 -11.40 -11.54 -11.63
CA ALA A 208 -10.58 -12.49 -12.39
C ALA A 208 -9.31 -12.96 -11.61
N TYR A 209 -8.90 -12.22 -10.59
CA TYR A 209 -7.71 -12.44 -9.77
C TYR A 209 -8.05 -12.86 -8.33
N LEU A 210 -9.31 -12.77 -7.93
CA LEU A 210 -9.79 -13.14 -6.60
C LEU A 210 -10.66 -14.40 -6.68
N ALA A 211 -10.69 -15.18 -5.61
CA ALA A 211 -11.42 -16.45 -5.48
C ALA A 211 -12.88 -16.25 -5.04
#